data_AF-A0A840EFL1-F1
#
_entry.id   AF-A0A840EFL1-F1
#
_cell.length_a   1.000
_cell.length_b   1.000
_cell.length_c   1.000
_cell.angle_alpha   90.00
_cell.angle_beta   90.00
_cell.angle_gamma   90.00
#
_symmetry.space_group_name_H-M   'P 1'
#
loop_
_entity.id
_entity.type
_entity.pdbx_description
1 polymer ?
#
loop_
_entity_poly.entity_id
_entity_poly.type
_entity_poly.pdbx_seq_one_letter_code
_entity_poly.pdbx_strand_id
1 'polypeptide(L)'
;MKSTAVRIFLLCLPLYFTACSEDGDFNVFSTQQDLELGQQTDQQIRSEPQEFPILDPQDYPQAYAYLQGMVDEIVSQGNVPYADLFPYEVAIINKDVENAFATPGGFLYVYTGLVQRLETGDQLAGVMAHEIAHSAERHSTDQLTKQYGISTLLSLISGGDPGLLSQIASGLLTLQFSRSDESEADDRSVDYLCETDYAANGAAGFFEMIQDSINPPAFLSTHPNPDDRVQEINQRAIDKNCDTNTAELAPFQQFQRNLPK
;
A
#
# COMPACT_ATOMS: atom_id res chain seq x y z
N MET A 1 68.51 30.92 -1.68
CA MET A 1 67.15 30.71 -2.24
C MET A 1 66.70 29.32 -1.86
N LYS A 2 65.80 29.19 -0.87
CA LYS A 2 65.28 27.89 -0.42
C LYS A 2 63.95 27.65 -1.14
N SER A 3 63.86 26.55 -1.89
CA SER A 3 62.66 26.11 -2.59
C SER A 3 61.69 25.48 -1.59
N THR A 4 60.49 26.05 -1.47
CA THR A 4 59.42 25.54 -0.63
C THR A 4 58.58 24.59 -1.47
N ALA A 5 58.69 23.29 -1.22
CA ALA A 5 57.85 22.28 -1.86
C ALA A 5 56.42 22.35 -1.27
N VAL A 6 55.45 22.74 -2.10
CA VAL A 6 54.03 22.68 -1.78
C VAL A 6 53.58 21.22 -1.87
N ARG A 7 53.22 20.61 -0.75
CA ARG A 7 52.57 19.29 -0.71
C ARG A 7 51.07 19.49 -0.92
N ILE A 8 50.58 19.12 -2.11
CA ILE A 8 49.14 19.04 -2.39
C ILE A 8 48.63 17.76 -1.72
N PHE A 9 47.81 17.92 -0.67
CA PHE A 9 47.03 16.83 -0.09
C PHE A 9 45.79 16.63 -0.97
N LEU A 10 45.78 15.57 -1.77
CA LEU A 10 44.59 15.10 -2.49
C LEU A 10 43.65 14.48 -1.44
N LEU A 11 42.62 15.22 -1.04
CA LEU A 11 41.49 14.70 -0.29
C LEU A 11 40.65 13.85 -1.27
N CYS A 12 40.81 12.53 -1.23
CA CYS A 12 39.85 11.62 -1.87
C CYS A 12 38.55 11.67 -1.08
N LEU A 13 37.55 12.37 -1.60
CA LEU A 13 36.15 12.21 -1.17
C LEU A 13 35.73 10.76 -1.50
N PRO A 14 35.19 9.99 -0.55
CA PRO A 14 34.56 8.72 -0.88
C PRO A 14 33.30 9.01 -1.70
N LEU A 15 33.34 8.65 -2.99
CA LEU A 15 32.14 8.49 -3.81
C LEU A 15 31.33 7.36 -3.18
N TYR A 16 30.21 7.72 -2.55
CA TYR A 16 29.21 6.74 -2.14
C TYR A 16 28.70 6.07 -3.42
N PHE A 17 29.00 4.77 -3.57
CA PHE A 17 28.41 3.95 -4.60
C PHE A 17 26.91 3.87 -4.33
N THR A 18 26.11 4.51 -5.18
CA THR A 18 24.69 4.22 -5.30
C THR A 18 24.57 2.78 -5.80
N ALA A 19 23.96 1.92 -5.00
CA ALA A 19 23.54 0.60 -5.45
C ALA A 19 22.51 0.80 -6.56
N CYS A 20 22.89 0.48 -7.79
CA CYS A 20 21.93 0.35 -8.89
C CYS A 20 21.16 -0.95 -8.68
N SER A 21 19.86 -0.87 -8.41
CA SER A 21 18.93 -1.98 -8.61
C SER A 21 18.78 -2.26 -10.11
N GLU A 22 18.58 -3.52 -10.48
CA GLU A 22 18.62 -3.99 -11.87
C GLU A 22 17.43 -3.53 -12.74
N ASP A 23 16.44 -2.81 -12.19
CA ASP A 23 15.24 -2.38 -12.93
C ASP A 23 15.13 -0.87 -13.21
N GLY A 24 16.13 -0.06 -12.86
CA GLY A 24 16.22 1.33 -13.32
C GLY A 24 15.16 2.30 -12.79
N ASP A 25 14.25 1.88 -11.90
CA ASP A 25 13.37 2.81 -11.18
C ASP A 25 14.12 3.39 -9.97
N PHE A 26 14.54 4.64 -10.11
CA PHE A 26 15.23 5.38 -9.06
C PHE A 26 14.20 6.09 -8.19
N ASN A 27 13.94 5.56 -6.99
CA ASN A 27 13.13 6.24 -5.98
C ASN A 27 13.98 7.28 -5.23
N VAL A 28 13.61 8.55 -5.32
CA VAL A 28 14.31 9.65 -4.64
C VAL A 28 14.04 9.74 -3.15
N PHE A 29 12.95 9.14 -2.71
CA PHE A 29 12.59 9.08 -1.31
C PHE A 29 13.39 7.97 -0.65
N SER A 30 13.80 8.19 0.60
CA SER A 30 14.18 7.12 1.51
C SER A 30 12.93 6.52 2.17
N THR A 31 13.02 5.30 2.69
CA THR A 31 11.89 4.67 3.39
C THR A 31 11.41 5.47 4.60
N GLN A 32 12.32 6.18 5.28
CA GLN A 32 11.94 7.12 6.34
C GLN A 32 11.09 8.29 5.81
N GLN A 33 11.39 8.78 4.61
CA GLN A 33 10.62 9.85 3.97
C GLN A 33 9.26 9.33 3.46
N ASP A 34 9.16 8.07 3.06
CA ASP A 34 7.86 7.45 2.76
C ASP A 34 6.97 7.45 4.00
N LEU A 35 7.51 7.06 5.17
CA LEU A 35 6.80 7.09 6.44
C LEU A 35 6.35 8.51 6.81
N GLU A 36 7.24 9.50 6.69
CA GLU A 36 6.91 10.90 6.98
C GLU A 36 5.84 11.45 6.03
N LEU A 37 5.90 11.12 4.74
CA LEU A 37 4.89 11.50 3.76
C LEU A 37 3.55 10.82 4.06
N GLY A 38 3.57 9.53 4.39
CA GLY A 38 2.42 8.76 4.88
C GLY A 38 1.72 9.40 6.06
N GLN A 39 2.48 9.76 7.09
CA GLN A 39 1.97 10.44 8.28
C GLN A 39 1.29 11.77 7.95
N GLN A 40 1.83 12.52 6.98
CA GLN A 40 1.23 13.79 6.55
C GLN A 40 -0.06 13.55 5.74
N THR A 41 -0.08 12.55 4.87
CA THR A 41 -1.30 12.16 4.15
C THR A 41 -2.37 11.64 5.09
N ASP A 42 -2.03 10.82 6.09
CA ASP A 42 -2.93 10.37 7.15
C ASP A 42 -3.52 11.55 7.94
N GLN A 43 -2.68 12.52 8.34
CA GLN A 43 -3.14 13.75 8.98
C GLN A 43 -4.12 14.55 8.10
N GLN A 44 -3.84 14.65 6.80
CA GLN A 44 -4.73 15.32 5.85
C GLN A 44 -6.09 14.61 5.77
N ILE A 45 -6.09 13.29 5.59
CA ILE A 45 -7.32 12.46 5.53
C ILE A 45 -8.14 12.67 6.81
N ARG A 46 -7.52 12.54 7.98
CA ARG A 46 -8.19 12.70 9.29
C ARG A 46 -8.69 14.11 9.54
N SER A 47 -8.14 15.12 8.86
CA SER A 47 -8.61 16.51 8.93
C SER A 47 -9.87 16.78 8.10
N GLU A 48 -10.30 15.82 7.27
CA GLU A 48 -11.45 15.92 6.37
C GLU A 48 -12.56 14.90 6.70
N PRO A 49 -13.15 14.93 7.92
CA PRO A 49 -14.10 13.92 8.37
C PRO A 49 -15.43 13.88 7.58
N GLN A 50 -15.70 14.89 6.75
CA GLN A 50 -16.83 14.87 5.83
C GLN A 50 -16.55 14.01 4.59
N GLU A 51 -15.31 14.00 4.11
CA GLU A 51 -14.90 13.18 2.97
C GLU A 51 -14.57 11.75 3.42
N PHE A 52 -13.85 11.65 4.54
CA PHE A 52 -13.39 10.42 5.17
C PHE A 52 -13.94 10.28 6.60
N PRO A 53 -15.22 9.90 6.76
CA PRO A 53 -15.82 9.65 8.07
C PRO A 53 -15.24 8.38 8.72
N ILE A 54 -14.03 8.48 9.29
CA ILE A 54 -13.35 7.37 9.95
C ILE A 54 -14.08 7.00 11.24
N LEU A 55 -14.31 5.70 11.43
CA LEU A 55 -14.91 5.15 12.64
C LEU A 55 -13.97 5.31 13.84
N ASP A 56 -14.51 5.65 15.01
CA ASP A 56 -13.72 5.69 16.24
C ASP A 56 -13.43 4.25 16.72
N PRO A 57 -12.15 3.85 16.89
CA PRO A 57 -11.81 2.53 17.44
C PRO A 57 -12.42 2.24 18.82
N GLN A 58 -12.74 3.26 19.62
CA GLN A 58 -13.41 3.09 20.91
C GLN A 58 -14.86 2.64 20.77
N ASP A 59 -15.54 3.09 19.71
CA ASP A 59 -16.93 2.72 19.43
C ASP A 59 -17.02 1.39 18.68
N TYR A 60 -15.98 1.04 17.90
CA TYR A 60 -15.93 -0.17 17.06
C TYR A 60 -14.76 -1.11 17.38
N PRO A 61 -14.49 -1.45 18.65
CA PRO A 61 -13.26 -2.15 19.05
C PRO A 61 -13.15 -3.55 18.44
N GLN A 62 -14.27 -4.25 18.23
CA GLN A 62 -14.27 -5.58 17.62
C GLN A 62 -13.96 -5.53 16.11
N ALA A 63 -14.39 -4.47 15.42
CA ALA A 63 -14.11 -4.33 13.99
C ALA A 63 -12.63 -4.03 13.77
N TYR A 64 -12.07 -3.10 14.55
CA TYR A 64 -10.65 -2.80 14.53
C TYR A 64 -9.78 -3.98 14.96
N ALA A 65 -10.17 -4.74 16.00
CA ALA A 65 -9.42 -5.91 16.41
C ALA A 65 -9.37 -7.00 15.32
N TYR A 66 -10.46 -7.22 14.59
CA TYR A 66 -10.48 -8.16 13.48
C TYR A 66 -9.58 -7.70 12.32
N LEU A 67 -9.76 -6.46 11.86
CA LEU A 67 -9.04 -5.95 10.70
C LEU A 67 -7.54 -5.75 10.98
N GLN A 68 -7.19 -5.19 12.14
CA GLN A 68 -5.79 -5.05 12.52
C GLN A 68 -5.16 -6.43 12.76
N GLY A 69 -5.87 -7.38 13.39
CA GLY A 69 -5.37 -8.73 13.57
C GLY A 69 -5.05 -9.43 12.25
N MET A 70 -5.90 -9.27 11.23
CA MET A 70 -5.64 -9.75 9.86
C MET A 70 -4.39 -9.11 9.27
N VAL A 71 -4.25 -7.78 9.34
CA VAL A 71 -3.07 -7.08 8.82
C VAL A 71 -1.80 -7.46 9.56
N ASP A 72 -1.84 -7.56 10.88
CA ASP A 72 -0.70 -7.99 11.72
C ASP A 72 -0.27 -9.41 11.34
N GLU A 73 -1.22 -10.32 11.07
CA GLU A 73 -0.94 -11.67 10.61
C GLU A 73 -0.21 -11.66 9.26
N ILE A 74 -0.74 -10.93 8.27
CA ILE A 74 -0.15 -10.79 6.93
C ILE A 74 1.27 -10.21 7.03
N VAL A 75 1.46 -9.14 7.80
CA VAL A 75 2.77 -8.47 7.92
C VAL A 75 3.79 -9.34 8.64
N SER A 76 3.38 -10.02 9.72
CA SER A 76 4.30 -10.82 10.54
C SER A 76 4.68 -12.17 9.91
N GLN A 77 3.78 -12.79 9.14
CA GLN A 77 4.03 -14.09 8.51
C GLN A 77 4.48 -13.97 7.05
N GLY A 78 4.01 -12.94 6.34
CA GLY A 78 4.27 -12.74 4.90
C GLY A 78 5.67 -12.22 4.56
N ASN A 79 6.56 -12.01 5.54
CA ASN A 79 7.89 -11.42 5.34
C ASN A 79 7.84 -10.06 4.62
N VAL A 80 6.88 -9.22 4.98
CA VAL A 80 6.64 -7.92 4.34
C VAL A 80 7.86 -7.00 4.54
N PRO A 81 8.41 -6.39 3.45
CA PRO A 81 9.49 -5.41 3.56
C PRO A 81 9.15 -4.26 4.51
N TYR A 82 10.16 -3.79 5.25
CA TYR A 82 10.04 -2.63 6.14
C TYR A 82 9.00 -2.76 7.26
N ALA A 83 8.58 -3.98 7.62
CA ALA A 83 7.65 -4.25 8.72
C ALA A 83 8.09 -3.66 10.08
N ASP A 84 9.40 -3.49 10.31
CA ASP A 84 9.94 -2.85 11.52
C ASP A 84 9.86 -1.31 11.50
N LEU A 85 9.53 -0.71 10.35
CA LEU A 85 9.52 0.74 10.12
C LEU A 85 8.11 1.27 9.83
N PHE A 86 7.36 0.59 8.96
CA PHE A 86 6.01 0.98 8.59
C PHE A 86 4.99 0.41 9.58
N PRO A 87 4.06 1.22 10.13
CA PRO A 87 3.16 0.77 11.18
C PRO A 87 2.08 -0.21 10.71
N TYR A 88 1.72 -0.20 9.42
CA TYR A 88 0.58 -0.97 8.89
C TYR A 88 -0.70 -0.79 9.73
N GLU A 89 -0.99 0.47 10.09
CA GLU A 89 -2.16 0.83 10.90
C GLU A 89 -3.40 0.90 10.01
N VAL A 90 -4.49 0.28 10.45
CA VAL A 90 -5.75 0.27 9.72
C VAL A 90 -6.71 1.38 10.18
N ALA A 91 -7.45 1.94 9.24
CA ALA A 91 -8.59 2.81 9.49
C ALA A 91 -9.80 2.37 8.66
N ILE A 92 -11.00 2.46 9.26
CA ILE A 92 -12.25 2.06 8.61
C ILE A 92 -13.05 3.32 8.30
N ILE A 93 -13.34 3.57 7.02
CA ILE A 93 -14.10 4.74 6.56
C ILE A 93 -15.57 4.35 6.38
N ASN A 94 -16.47 5.03 7.09
CA ASN A 94 -17.90 4.78 7.01
C ASN A 94 -18.57 5.50 5.84
N LYS A 95 -18.40 4.94 4.64
CA LYS A 95 -19.00 5.46 3.40
C LYS A 95 -19.30 4.28 2.48
N ASP A 96 -20.44 4.35 1.80
CA ASP A 96 -20.85 3.37 0.79
C ASP A 96 -20.05 3.57 -0.51
N VAL A 97 -18.77 3.21 -0.43
CA VAL A 97 -17.80 3.25 -1.53
C VAL A 97 -17.07 1.91 -1.53
N GLU A 98 -17.03 1.25 -2.68
CA GLU A 98 -16.31 -0.01 -2.86
C GLU A 98 -14.83 0.30 -3.16
N ASN A 99 -14.08 0.68 -2.12
CA ASN A 99 -12.64 0.95 -2.22
C ASN A 99 -11.85 0.53 -0.96
N ALA A 100 -10.53 0.40 -1.13
CA ALA A 100 -9.50 0.35 -0.11
C ALA A 100 -8.25 1.05 -0.68
N PHE A 101 -7.37 1.57 0.17
CA PHE A 101 -6.12 2.17 -0.31
C PHE A 101 -5.07 2.20 0.79
N ALA A 102 -3.81 2.23 0.36
CA ALA A 102 -2.65 2.52 1.18
C ALA A 102 -2.11 3.94 0.93
N THR A 103 -1.69 4.62 1.99
CA THR A 103 -0.78 5.77 1.88
C THR A 103 0.69 5.28 1.91
N PRO A 104 1.66 6.08 1.44
CA PRO A 104 3.07 5.76 1.62
C PRO A 104 3.39 5.39 3.07
N GLY A 105 4.28 4.44 3.28
CA GLY A 105 4.70 4.08 4.64
C GLY A 105 3.65 3.35 5.49
N GLY A 106 2.59 2.80 4.89
CA GLY A 106 1.77 1.76 5.55
C GLY A 106 0.65 2.27 6.46
N PHE A 107 -0.05 3.34 6.09
CA PHE A 107 -1.39 3.60 6.68
C PHE A 107 -2.45 3.08 5.71
N LEU A 108 -3.27 2.16 6.17
CA LEU A 108 -4.19 1.37 5.36
C LEU A 108 -5.62 1.78 5.65
N TYR A 109 -6.41 1.95 4.59
CA TYR A 109 -7.78 2.41 4.67
C TYR A 109 -8.71 1.46 3.94
N VAL A 110 -9.82 1.10 4.58
CA VAL A 110 -10.88 0.30 3.95
C VAL A 110 -12.24 0.98 4.16
N TYR A 111 -13.04 1.01 3.10
CA TYR A 111 -14.39 1.57 3.16
C TYR A 111 -15.40 0.50 3.57
N THR A 112 -16.39 0.88 4.37
CA THR A 112 -17.48 -0.03 4.76
C THR A 112 -18.23 -0.57 3.55
N GLY A 113 -18.42 0.23 2.49
CA GLY A 113 -19.02 -0.23 1.23
C GLY A 113 -18.30 -1.43 0.62
N LEU A 114 -16.96 -1.39 0.55
CA LEU A 114 -16.17 -2.54 0.08
C LEU A 114 -16.39 -3.76 0.98
N VAL A 115 -16.25 -3.58 2.31
CA VAL A 115 -16.40 -4.70 3.25
C VAL A 115 -17.76 -5.38 3.14
N GLN A 116 -18.84 -4.62 2.91
CA GLN A 116 -20.18 -5.19 2.74
C GLN A 116 -20.38 -5.87 1.37
N ARG A 117 -19.55 -5.53 0.38
CA ARG A 117 -19.59 -6.17 -0.95
C ARG A 117 -18.94 -7.55 -0.96
N LEU A 118 -17.89 -7.74 -0.16
CA LEU A 118 -17.10 -8.97 -0.08
C LEU A 118 -17.90 -10.11 0.58
N GLU A 119 -17.62 -11.33 0.15
CA GLU A 119 -18.31 -12.56 0.60
C GLU A 119 -17.50 -13.34 1.64
N THR A 120 -16.17 -13.24 1.60
CA THR A 120 -15.28 -14.00 2.49
C THR A 120 -14.19 -13.14 3.12
N GLY A 121 -13.64 -13.62 4.25
CA GLY A 121 -12.48 -13.00 4.89
C GLY A 121 -11.24 -13.08 4.01
N ASP A 122 -11.11 -14.12 3.17
CA ASP A 122 -9.99 -14.27 2.23
C ASP A 122 -9.98 -13.18 1.18
N GLN A 123 -11.14 -12.78 0.66
CA GLN A 123 -11.21 -11.68 -0.31
C GLN A 123 -10.79 -10.37 0.32
N LEU A 124 -11.17 -10.11 1.58
CA LEU A 124 -10.69 -8.95 2.33
C LEU A 124 -9.18 -9.03 2.56
N ALA A 125 -8.67 -10.19 2.98
CA ALA A 125 -7.23 -10.40 3.19
C ALA A 125 -6.45 -10.18 1.89
N GLY A 126 -6.97 -10.66 0.75
CA GLY A 126 -6.44 -10.40 -0.59
C GLY A 126 -6.33 -8.93 -0.93
N VAL A 127 -7.40 -8.16 -0.69
CA VAL A 127 -7.39 -6.70 -0.92
C VAL A 127 -6.42 -6.01 0.05
N MET A 128 -6.42 -6.36 1.34
CA MET A 128 -5.52 -5.73 2.30
C MET A 128 -4.04 -6.07 2.03
N ALA A 129 -3.72 -7.30 1.64
CA ALA A 129 -2.38 -7.72 1.24
C ALA A 129 -1.92 -7.00 -0.04
N HIS A 130 -2.83 -6.74 -0.97
CA HIS A 130 -2.59 -5.90 -2.15
C HIS A 130 -2.23 -4.45 -1.76
N GLU A 131 -2.97 -3.84 -0.84
CA GLU A 131 -2.64 -2.49 -0.33
C GLU A 131 -1.33 -2.45 0.47
N ILE A 132 -1.04 -3.51 1.24
CA ILE A 132 0.24 -3.68 1.93
C ILE A 132 1.38 -3.70 0.90
N ALA A 133 1.21 -4.40 -0.23
CA ALA A 133 2.20 -4.45 -1.30
C ALA A 133 2.46 -3.08 -1.93
N HIS A 134 1.43 -2.27 -2.20
CA HIS A 134 1.62 -0.89 -2.68
C HIS A 134 2.49 -0.04 -1.74
N SER A 135 2.34 -0.23 -0.41
CA SER A 135 3.19 0.43 0.58
C SER A 135 4.61 -0.15 0.61
N ALA A 136 4.72 -1.47 0.64
CA ALA A 136 6.00 -2.19 0.79
C ALA A 136 6.91 -2.02 -0.42
N GLU A 137 6.34 -2.05 -1.63
CA GLU A 137 7.02 -1.84 -2.91
C GLU A 137 7.08 -0.35 -3.29
N ARG A 138 6.58 0.54 -2.42
CA ARG A 138 6.79 2.00 -2.49
C ARG A 138 6.21 2.65 -3.76
N HIS A 139 5.21 1.99 -4.36
CA HIS A 139 4.58 2.36 -5.64
C HIS A 139 4.12 3.84 -5.67
N SER A 140 3.56 4.36 -4.58
CA SER A 140 3.11 5.75 -4.52
C SER A 140 4.25 6.74 -4.72
N THR A 141 5.38 6.52 -4.07
CA THR A 141 6.55 7.41 -4.17
C THR A 141 7.29 7.26 -5.49
N ASP A 142 7.25 6.07 -6.10
CA ASP A 142 7.74 5.87 -7.46
C ASP A 142 6.88 6.63 -8.46
N GLN A 143 5.55 6.58 -8.33
CA GLN A 143 4.65 7.35 -9.17
C GLN A 143 4.82 8.86 -8.99
N LEU A 144 5.02 9.34 -7.76
CA LEU A 144 5.37 10.74 -7.53
C LEU A 144 6.68 11.12 -8.24
N THR A 145 7.67 10.23 -8.21
CA THR A 145 8.96 10.42 -8.88
C THR A 145 8.80 10.53 -10.39
N LYS A 146 7.96 9.68 -10.98
CA LYS A 146 7.58 9.71 -12.40
C LYS A 146 6.82 10.99 -12.75
N GLN A 147 5.90 11.44 -11.89
CA GLN A 147 5.02 12.59 -12.14
C GLN A 147 5.72 13.95 -12.00
N TYR A 148 6.48 14.17 -10.93
CA TYR A 148 7.07 15.48 -10.61
C TYR A 148 8.54 15.60 -11.04
N GLY A 149 9.18 14.46 -11.32
CA GLY A 149 10.60 14.38 -11.65
C GLY A 149 11.51 14.56 -10.44
N ILE A 150 12.69 13.95 -10.54
CA ILE A 150 13.69 13.87 -9.48
C ILE A 150 14.08 15.25 -8.93
N SER A 151 14.30 16.25 -9.79
CA SER A 151 14.78 17.57 -9.34
C SER A 151 13.76 18.31 -8.45
N THR A 152 12.47 18.20 -8.78
CA THR A 152 11.38 18.81 -8.01
C THR A 152 11.29 18.18 -6.63
N LEU A 153 11.35 16.86 -6.56
CA LEU A 153 11.23 16.11 -5.32
C LEU A 153 12.47 16.24 -4.43
N LEU A 154 13.67 16.27 -5.00
CA LEU A 154 14.90 16.57 -4.24
C LEU A 154 14.83 17.95 -3.57
N SER A 155 14.24 18.94 -4.24
CA SER A 155 14.00 20.26 -3.65
C SER A 155 13.00 20.21 -2.50
N LEU A 156 12.01 19.33 -2.56
CA LEU A 156 11.00 19.18 -1.50
C LEU A 156 11.61 18.52 -0.27
N ILE A 157 12.26 17.38 -0.44
CA ILE A 157 12.80 16.59 0.68
C ILE A 157 14.00 17.26 1.36
N SER A 158 14.63 18.26 0.73
CA SER A 158 15.72 19.04 1.31
C SER A 158 15.25 20.29 2.09
N GLY A 159 13.97 20.36 2.44
CA GLY A 159 13.37 21.49 3.17
C GLY A 159 12.68 22.50 2.26
N GLY A 160 12.04 22.02 1.19
CA GLY A 160 11.31 22.83 0.22
C GLY A 160 10.01 23.43 0.76
N ASP A 161 9.22 23.97 -0.16
CA ASP A 161 7.97 24.68 0.15
C ASP A 161 6.92 23.78 0.85
N PRO A 162 6.51 24.08 2.09
CA PRO A 162 5.45 23.34 2.79
C PRO A 162 4.12 23.29 2.03
N GLY A 163 3.81 24.31 1.21
CA GLY A 163 2.60 24.33 0.40
C GLY A 163 2.59 23.26 -0.69
N LEU A 164 3.75 23.00 -1.31
CA LEU A 164 3.89 21.96 -2.33
C LEU A 164 3.83 20.55 -1.72
N LEU A 165 4.35 20.37 -0.50
CA LEU A 165 4.24 19.12 0.24
C LEU A 165 2.77 18.79 0.56
N SER A 166 1.99 19.76 1.03
CA SER A 166 0.54 19.61 1.23
C SER A 166 -0.18 19.28 -0.08
N GLN A 167 0.18 19.93 -1.19
CA GLN A 167 -0.39 19.63 -2.50
C GLN A 167 -0.11 18.19 -2.96
N ILE A 168 1.10 17.69 -2.72
CA ILE A 168 1.48 16.29 -3.02
C ILE A 168 0.69 15.32 -2.14
N ALA A 169 0.60 15.59 -0.84
CA ALA A 169 -0.16 14.75 0.09
C ALA A 169 -1.63 14.62 -0.32
N SER A 170 -2.26 15.72 -0.76
CA SER A 170 -3.62 15.69 -1.31
C SER A 170 -3.71 14.95 -2.65
N GLY A 171 -2.71 15.09 -3.53
CA GLY A 171 -2.67 14.40 -4.83
C GLY A 171 -2.57 12.88 -4.73
N LEU A 172 -1.98 12.37 -3.63
CA LEU A 172 -1.86 10.93 -3.37
C LEU A 172 -3.23 10.24 -3.26
N LEU A 173 -4.28 10.94 -2.82
CA LEU A 173 -5.63 10.38 -2.67
C LEU A 173 -6.30 10.04 -3.99
N THR A 174 -5.80 10.58 -5.10
CA THR A 174 -6.31 10.35 -6.46
C THR A 174 -5.27 9.68 -7.35
N LEU A 175 -4.20 9.14 -6.76
CA LEU A 175 -3.12 8.53 -7.51
C LEU A 175 -3.62 7.27 -8.22
N GLN A 176 -3.15 7.09 -9.45
CA GLN A 176 -3.38 5.87 -10.21
C GLN A 176 -2.04 5.15 -10.38
N PHE A 177 -2.07 3.85 -10.14
CA PHE A 177 -0.90 3.00 -10.30
C PHE A 177 -0.77 2.51 -11.74
N SER A 178 0.46 2.19 -12.12
CA SER A 178 0.73 1.63 -13.43
C SER A 178 0.29 0.16 -13.49
N ARG A 179 0.10 -0.40 -14.70
CA ARG A 179 -0.23 -1.83 -14.83
C ARG A 179 0.86 -2.74 -14.24
N SER A 180 2.14 -2.34 -14.30
CA SER A 180 3.22 -3.11 -13.68
C SER A 180 3.17 -3.05 -12.16
N ASP A 181 2.83 -1.88 -11.59
CA ASP A 181 2.66 -1.73 -10.14
C ASP A 181 1.51 -2.62 -9.64
N GLU A 182 0.41 -2.71 -10.41
CA GLU A 182 -0.73 -3.56 -10.09
C GLU A 182 -0.38 -5.06 -10.16
N SER A 183 0.32 -5.49 -11.22
CA SER A 183 0.80 -6.89 -11.33
C SER A 183 1.80 -7.25 -10.22
N GLU A 184 2.69 -6.33 -9.85
CA GLU A 184 3.63 -6.56 -8.73
C GLU A 184 2.88 -6.66 -7.40
N ALA A 185 1.89 -5.78 -7.16
CA ALA A 185 1.08 -5.84 -5.95
C ALA A 185 0.21 -7.10 -5.86
N ASP A 186 -0.29 -7.63 -6.99
CA ASP A 186 -0.96 -8.94 -7.05
C ASP A 186 -0.03 -10.09 -6.65
N ASP A 187 1.15 -10.15 -7.28
CA ASP A 187 2.15 -11.19 -7.00
C ASP A 187 2.57 -11.16 -5.52
N ARG A 188 2.75 -9.95 -4.97
CA ARG A 188 3.08 -9.75 -3.56
C ARG A 188 1.93 -10.07 -2.63
N SER A 189 0.69 -9.77 -3.00
CA SER A 189 -0.50 -10.16 -2.23
C SER A 189 -0.53 -11.69 -2.02
N VAL A 190 -0.28 -12.46 -3.09
CA VAL A 190 -0.15 -13.93 -3.00
C VAL A 190 1.03 -14.33 -2.13
N ASP A 191 2.20 -13.72 -2.33
CA ASP A 191 3.41 -14.02 -1.57
C ASP A 191 3.20 -13.81 -0.07
N TYR A 192 2.55 -12.71 0.32
CA TYR A 192 2.33 -12.35 1.73
C TYR A 192 1.27 -13.21 2.41
N LEU A 193 0.27 -13.69 1.67
CA LEU A 193 -0.78 -14.56 2.21
C LEU A 193 -0.39 -16.03 2.27
N CYS A 194 0.64 -16.45 1.52
CA CYS A 194 1.02 -17.85 1.36
C CYS A 194 1.28 -18.61 2.67
N GLU A 195 1.75 -17.91 3.70
CA GLU A 195 2.07 -18.47 5.02
C GLU A 195 0.99 -18.17 6.08
N THR A 196 -0.11 -17.51 5.71
CA THR A 196 -1.24 -17.17 6.60
C THR A 196 -2.34 -18.23 6.54
N ASP A 197 -3.34 -18.11 7.41
CA ASP A 197 -4.54 -18.97 7.37
C ASP A 197 -5.55 -18.58 6.27
N TYR A 198 -5.27 -17.52 5.50
CA TYR A 198 -6.13 -17.04 4.41
C TYR A 198 -5.78 -17.69 3.07
N ALA A 199 -6.78 -17.84 2.20
CA ALA A 199 -6.54 -18.29 0.82
C ALA A 199 -5.64 -17.27 0.08
N ALA A 200 -4.48 -17.71 -0.40
CA ALA A 200 -3.49 -16.85 -1.03
C ALA A 200 -3.96 -16.22 -2.34
N ASN A 201 -5.01 -16.78 -2.96
CA ASN A 201 -5.67 -16.23 -4.13
C ASN A 201 -6.91 -15.37 -3.80
N GLY A 202 -7.07 -14.91 -2.56
CA GLY A 202 -8.24 -14.13 -2.13
C GLY A 202 -8.54 -12.90 -3.00
N ALA A 203 -7.49 -12.21 -3.48
CA ALA A 203 -7.62 -11.08 -4.40
C ALA A 203 -8.26 -11.49 -5.74
N ALA A 204 -7.96 -12.69 -6.27
CA ALA A 204 -8.62 -13.21 -7.47
C ALA A 204 -10.13 -13.35 -7.26
N GLY A 205 -10.56 -13.84 -6.09
CA GLY A 205 -11.98 -13.94 -5.75
C GLY A 205 -12.70 -12.59 -5.72
N PHE A 206 -12.01 -11.52 -5.31
CA PHE A 206 -12.52 -10.15 -5.43
C PHE A 206 -12.64 -9.72 -6.90
N PHE A 207 -11.62 -9.95 -7.72
CA PHE A 207 -11.66 -9.57 -9.14
C PHE A 207 -12.71 -10.34 -9.95
N GLU A 208 -12.90 -11.63 -9.68
CA GLU A 208 -13.98 -12.44 -10.26
C GLU A 208 -15.36 -11.83 -9.97
N MET A 209 -15.56 -11.36 -8.74
CA MET A 209 -16.83 -10.76 -8.30
C MET A 209 -17.19 -9.47 -9.05
N ILE A 210 -16.18 -8.73 -9.54
CA ILE A 210 -16.38 -7.41 -10.17
C ILE A 210 -16.21 -7.43 -11.69
N GLN A 211 -15.72 -8.53 -12.28
CA GLN A 211 -15.44 -8.67 -13.71
C GLN A 211 -16.67 -8.39 -14.60
N ASP A 212 -17.85 -8.81 -14.16
CA ASP A 212 -19.13 -8.64 -14.88
C ASP A 212 -20.02 -7.51 -14.29
N SER A 213 -19.48 -6.69 -13.38
CA SER A 213 -20.27 -5.62 -12.77
C SER A 213 -20.58 -4.51 -13.78
N ILE A 214 -21.86 -4.18 -13.93
CA ILE A 214 -22.32 -3.05 -14.76
C ILE A 214 -21.78 -1.71 -14.22
N ASN A 215 -21.61 -1.61 -12.90
CA ASN A 215 -21.01 -0.47 -12.24
C ASN A 215 -19.71 -0.95 -11.57
N PRO A 216 -18.54 -0.72 -12.17
CA PRO A 216 -17.29 -1.13 -11.58
C PRO A 216 -17.07 -0.40 -10.24
N PRO A 217 -16.44 -1.06 -9.24
CA PRO A 217 -16.15 -0.45 -7.95
C PRO A 217 -15.21 0.75 -8.10
N ALA A 218 -15.26 1.66 -7.13
CA ALA A 218 -14.35 2.80 -7.06
C ALA A 218 -12.87 2.37 -6.99
N PHE A 219 -12.60 1.18 -6.43
CA PHE A 219 -11.29 0.51 -6.44
C PHE A 219 -10.63 0.52 -7.83
N LEU A 220 -11.36 0.19 -8.90
CA LEU A 220 -10.79 0.14 -10.25
C LEU A 220 -10.41 1.51 -10.82
N SER A 221 -10.78 2.62 -10.15
CA SER A 221 -10.39 3.97 -10.56
C SER A 221 -8.96 4.32 -10.13
N THR A 222 -8.45 3.73 -9.04
CA THR A 222 -7.06 3.89 -8.55
C THR A 222 -6.19 2.68 -8.88
N HIS A 223 -6.82 1.52 -9.09
CA HIS A 223 -6.20 0.24 -9.44
C HIS A 223 -6.66 -0.23 -10.83
N PRO A 224 -6.07 0.30 -11.93
CA PRO A 224 -6.46 -0.12 -13.26
C PRO A 224 -6.22 -1.62 -13.44
N ASN A 225 -7.28 -2.37 -13.74
CA ASN A 225 -7.20 -3.82 -13.91
C ASN A 225 -6.24 -4.17 -15.08
N PRO A 226 -5.10 -4.85 -14.86
CA PRO A 226 -4.41 -5.51 -15.96
C PRO A 226 -5.29 -6.63 -16.51
N ASP A 227 -5.26 -6.81 -17.83
CA ASP A 227 -5.96 -7.93 -18.46
C ASP A 227 -5.41 -9.24 -17.83
N ASP A 228 -6.29 -10.16 -17.44
CA ASP A 228 -5.95 -11.49 -16.88
C ASP A 228 -5.51 -11.59 -15.38
N ARG A 229 -5.71 -10.57 -14.52
CA ARG A 229 -5.41 -10.62 -13.05
C ARG A 229 -5.79 -11.93 -12.36
N VAL A 230 -7.04 -12.36 -12.54
CA VAL A 230 -7.58 -13.58 -11.92
C VAL A 230 -6.73 -14.79 -12.26
N GLN A 231 -6.32 -14.90 -13.53
CA GLN A 231 -5.48 -16.02 -13.97
C GLN A 231 -4.08 -15.92 -13.38
N GLU A 232 -3.48 -14.72 -13.37
CA GLU A 232 -2.11 -14.50 -12.86
C GLU A 232 -2.00 -14.77 -11.36
N ILE A 233 -2.90 -14.23 -10.55
CA ILE A 233 -2.95 -14.47 -9.09
C ILE A 233 -3.09 -15.96 -8.78
N ASN A 234 -4.02 -16.66 -9.47
CA ASN A 234 -4.20 -18.09 -9.28
C ASN A 234 -2.97 -18.89 -9.70
N GLN A 235 -2.32 -18.51 -10.81
CA GLN A 235 -1.11 -19.17 -11.28
C GLN A 235 0.06 -18.97 -10.30
N ARG A 236 0.24 -17.76 -9.76
CA ARG A 236 1.24 -17.46 -8.74
C ARG A 236 1.06 -18.32 -7.50
N ALA A 237 -0.17 -18.46 -7.01
CA ALA A 237 -0.48 -19.28 -5.84
C ALA A 237 -0.14 -20.78 -6.09
N ILE A 238 -0.44 -21.29 -7.29
CA ILE A 238 -0.09 -22.66 -7.70
C ILE A 238 1.43 -22.83 -7.77
N ASP A 239 2.15 -21.92 -8.41
CA ASP A 239 3.59 -22.00 -8.61
C ASP A 239 4.36 -21.99 -7.29
N LYS A 240 3.82 -21.31 -6.27
CA LYS A 240 4.37 -21.26 -4.92
C LYS A 240 3.84 -22.35 -3.98
N ASN A 241 2.88 -23.14 -4.43
CA ASN A 241 2.21 -24.17 -3.63
C ASN A 241 1.59 -23.58 -2.34
N CYS A 242 0.94 -22.41 -2.46
CA CYS A 242 0.20 -21.77 -1.38
C CYS A 242 -1.20 -22.41 -1.22
N ASP A 243 -1.79 -22.28 -0.02
CA ASP A 243 -3.19 -22.69 0.19
C ASP A 243 -4.14 -21.71 -0.54
N THR A 244 -5.16 -22.27 -1.19
CA THR A 244 -6.23 -21.52 -1.88
C THR A 244 -7.62 -21.93 -1.39
N ASN A 245 -7.69 -22.75 -0.34
CA ASN A 245 -8.95 -23.11 0.29
C ASN A 245 -9.49 -21.94 1.09
N THR A 246 -10.77 -21.62 0.89
CA THR A 246 -11.46 -20.55 1.62
C THR A 246 -11.44 -20.81 3.13
N ALA A 247 -11.08 -19.79 3.91
CA ALA A 247 -11.13 -19.80 5.35
C ALA A 247 -12.58 -19.81 5.90
N GLU A 248 -12.73 -19.91 7.22
CA GLU A 248 -14.05 -19.90 7.84
C GLU A 248 -14.80 -18.58 7.61
N LEU A 249 -16.07 -18.68 7.17
CA LEU A 249 -16.91 -17.50 6.90
C LEU A 249 -17.39 -16.78 8.17
N ALA A 250 -17.53 -17.51 9.29
CA ALA A 250 -18.20 -17.00 10.49
C ALA A 250 -17.48 -15.79 11.14
N PRO A 251 -16.14 -15.78 11.28
CA PRO A 251 -15.41 -14.61 11.75
C PRO A 251 -15.63 -13.37 10.88
N PHE A 252 -15.54 -13.50 9.57
CA PHE A 252 -15.74 -12.39 8.64
C PHE A 252 -17.17 -11.85 8.67
N GLN A 253 -18.18 -12.73 8.69
CA GLN A 253 -19.58 -12.29 8.82
C GLN A 253 -19.85 -11.60 10.16
N GLN A 254 -19.15 -11.97 11.23
CA GLN A 254 -19.22 -11.26 12.51
C GLN A 254 -18.59 -9.87 12.39
N PHE A 255 -17.44 -9.74 11.74
CA PHE A 255 -16.83 -8.47 11.42
C PHE A 255 -17.78 -7.55 10.64
N GLN A 256 -18.41 -8.03 9.57
CA GLN A 256 -19.39 -7.26 8.79
C GLN A 256 -20.57 -6.78 9.64
N ARG A 257 -21.07 -7.60 10.57
CA ARG A 257 -22.17 -7.24 11.49
C ARG A 257 -21.79 -6.19 12.54
N ASN A 258 -20.50 -6.05 12.83
CA ASN A 258 -19.99 -5.07 13.78
C ASN A 258 -19.76 -3.69 13.15
N LEU A 259 -19.91 -3.55 11.84
CA LEU A 259 -19.81 -2.28 11.14
C LEU A 259 -21.19 -1.60 11.03
N PRO A 260 -21.22 -0.26 10.90
CA PRO A 260 -22.44 0.43 10.52
C PRO A 260 -22.94 -0.09 9.16
N LYS A 261 -24.25 -0.05 8.99
CA LYS A 261 -24.94 -0.41 7.74
C LYS A 261 -25.12 0.80 6.85
#